data_AF-A0AAV1L7C1-F1
#
_entry.id   AF-A0AAV1L7C1-F1
#
_cell.length_a   1.000
_cell.length_b   1.000
_cell.length_c   1.000
_cell.angle_alpha   90.00
_cell.angle_beta   90.00
_cell.angle_gamma   90.00
#
_symmetry.space_group_name_H-M   'P 1'
#
loop_
_entity.id
_entity.type
_entity.pdbx_description
1 polymer ?
#
loop_
_entity_poly.entity_id
_entity_poly.type
_entity_poly.pdbx_seq_one_letter_code
_entity_poly.pdbx_strand_id
1 'polypeptide(L)'
;MGRFCATFTLNDNTHPQRCRTVRTEEVIAAVERSVEEDPNQSIRHRAQELDMCPSTLWKILRKDLGLRAYKIQLVQELKPRDHLARRRFGEWAQNKIADDPDFHKRILFSDEAHFWLNGYVNKQKCRIWSDDNPQVYVETPLHPEKLTVWCALWAGGIIGPYFFKNDAGQNVTVNGDRYRVMITDFFVHQLNSHDVQELWFQQDGATCHTARATIDLLKETFGNRIV
;
A
#
# COMPACT_ATOMS: atom_id res chain seq x y z
N MET A 1 54.46 -13.22 -6.99
CA MET A 1 55.30 -14.41 -7.16
C MET A 1 55.86 -15.01 -5.86
N GLY A 2 55.93 -14.31 -4.72
CA GLY A 2 56.62 -14.83 -3.52
C GLY A 2 55.91 -15.90 -2.66
N ARG A 3 54.57 -16.03 -2.67
CA ARG A 3 53.85 -16.99 -1.79
C ARG A 3 53.84 -18.43 -2.33
N PHE A 4 53.69 -18.60 -3.64
CA PHE A 4 53.53 -19.92 -4.25
C PHE A 4 54.80 -20.77 -4.14
N CYS A 5 55.98 -20.13 -4.22
CA CYS A 5 57.27 -20.81 -4.10
C CYS A 5 57.56 -21.37 -2.69
N ALA A 6 56.80 -20.97 -1.66
CA ALA A 6 57.04 -21.41 -0.28
C ALA A 6 56.08 -22.51 0.19
N THR A 7 54.81 -22.48 -0.24
CA THR A 7 53.76 -23.38 0.29
C THR A 7 53.13 -24.30 -0.77
N PHE A 8 53.48 -24.14 -2.05
CA PHE A 8 52.97 -24.94 -3.18
C PHE A 8 51.43 -25.09 -3.23
N THR A 9 50.70 -24.12 -2.67
CA THR A 9 49.25 -24.17 -2.52
C THR A 9 48.64 -22.83 -2.92
N LEU A 10 47.51 -22.89 -3.64
CA LEU A 10 46.67 -21.72 -3.96
C LEU A 10 45.67 -21.40 -2.84
N ASN A 11 45.63 -22.20 -1.77
CA ASN A 11 44.71 -22.01 -0.67
C ASN A 11 45.16 -20.82 0.18
N ASP A 12 44.20 -19.98 0.57
CA ASP A 12 44.45 -18.89 1.51
C ASP A 12 44.97 -19.44 2.84
N ASN A 13 45.93 -18.73 3.44
CA ASN A 13 46.42 -19.06 4.77
C ASN A 13 45.24 -19.07 5.76
N THR A 14 45.12 -20.13 6.55
CA THR A 14 44.19 -20.19 7.68
C THR A 14 44.59 -19.15 8.72
N HIS A 15 44.03 -17.95 8.61
CA HIS A 15 44.13 -16.95 9.66
C HIS A 15 43.35 -17.44 10.88
N PRO A 16 43.92 -17.36 12.10
CA PRO A 16 43.18 -17.69 13.31
C PRO A 16 41.93 -16.79 13.36
N GLN A 17 40.77 -17.41 13.20
CA GLN A 17 39.51 -16.70 13.24
C GLN A 17 39.34 -16.18 14.67
N ARG A 18 39.31 -14.85 14.82
CA ARG A 18 39.15 -14.20 16.14
C ARG A 18 37.93 -14.81 16.82
N CYS A 19 38.14 -15.49 17.94
CA CYS A 19 37.08 -16.13 18.70
C CYS A 19 36.01 -15.07 19.03
N ARG A 20 34.74 -15.34 18.73
CA ARG A 20 33.64 -14.42 19.03
C ARG A 20 33.42 -14.41 20.54
N THR A 21 34.12 -13.53 21.25
CA THR A 21 34.12 -13.51 22.72
C THR A 21 32.77 -13.11 23.34
N VAL A 22 31.86 -12.49 22.59
CA VAL A 22 30.58 -11.94 23.13
C VAL A 22 29.34 -12.56 22.49
N ARG A 23 29.46 -13.28 21.36
CA ARG A 23 28.33 -13.91 20.64
C ARG A 23 28.41 -15.43 20.81
N THR A 24 28.34 -15.89 22.05
CA THR A 24 28.26 -17.32 22.38
C THR A 24 26.86 -17.84 22.07
N GLU A 25 26.72 -19.15 21.93
CA GLU A 25 25.42 -19.80 21.69
C GLU A 25 24.42 -19.47 22.79
N GLU A 26 24.86 -19.43 24.05
CA GLU A 26 24.04 -19.04 25.20
C GLU A 26 23.49 -17.61 25.08
N VAL A 27 24.32 -16.66 24.65
CA VAL A 27 23.89 -15.25 24.46
C VAL A 27 22.94 -15.14 23.26
N ILE A 28 23.18 -15.90 22.19
CA ILE A 28 22.30 -15.93 21.03
C ILE A 28 20.92 -16.50 21.44
N ALA A 29 20.90 -17.59 22.20
CA ALA A 29 19.67 -18.20 22.71
C ALA A 29 18.91 -17.27 23.68
N ALA A 30 19.63 -16.51 24.52
CA ALA A 30 19.01 -15.50 25.38
C ALA A 30 18.36 -14.36 24.58
N VAL A 31 19.01 -13.90 23.51
CA VAL A 31 18.44 -12.90 22.59
C VAL A 31 17.24 -13.47 21.84
N GLU A 32 17.31 -14.70 21.37
CA GLU A 32 16.21 -15.38 20.67
C GLU A 32 14.96 -15.47 21.55
N ARG A 33 15.10 -15.98 22.78
CA ARG A 33 14.00 -16.07 23.75
C ARG A 33 13.39 -14.71 24.06
N SER A 34 14.23 -13.70 24.28
CA SER A 34 13.76 -12.33 24.53
C SER A 34 12.93 -11.80 23.35
N VAL A 35 13.32 -12.10 22.10
CA VAL A 35 12.56 -11.70 20.90
C VAL A 35 11.23 -12.43 20.79
N GLU A 36 11.20 -13.72 21.15
CA GLU A 36 9.95 -14.51 21.20
C GLU A 36 8.97 -13.96 22.25
N GLU A 37 9.47 -13.51 23.39
CA GLU A 37 8.67 -12.93 24.48
C GLU A 37 8.04 -11.58 24.10
N ASP A 38 8.81 -10.67 23.48
CA ASP A 38 8.30 -9.40 22.97
C ASP A 38 8.99 -8.97 21.67
N PRO A 39 8.40 -9.24 20.49
CA PRO A 39 9.00 -8.87 19.22
C PRO A 39 9.00 -7.36 18.93
N ASN A 40 8.21 -6.55 19.66
CA ASN A 40 8.07 -5.11 19.42
C ASN A 40 9.09 -4.27 20.19
N GLN A 41 9.84 -4.90 21.09
CA GLN A 41 10.81 -4.21 21.92
C GLN A 41 11.94 -3.56 21.12
N SER A 42 12.28 -2.32 21.47
CA SER A 42 13.38 -1.61 20.81
C SER A 42 14.74 -2.28 21.09
N ILE A 43 15.64 -2.22 20.11
CA ILE A 43 17.01 -2.74 20.24
C ILE A 43 17.73 -2.14 21.46
N ARG A 44 17.52 -0.85 21.77
CA ARG A 44 18.18 -0.21 22.91
C ARG A 44 17.69 -0.76 24.24
N HIS A 45 16.38 -0.94 24.38
CA HIS A 45 15.77 -1.45 25.61
C HIS A 45 16.16 -2.92 25.84
N ARG A 46 16.04 -3.75 24.80
CA ARG A 46 16.47 -5.16 24.86
C ARG A 46 17.96 -5.30 25.19
N ALA A 47 18.80 -4.42 24.62
CA ALA A 47 20.23 -4.43 24.93
C ALA A 47 20.51 -4.08 26.39
N GLN A 48 19.72 -3.19 26.99
CA GLN A 48 19.83 -2.85 28.41
C GLN A 48 19.38 -4.00 29.32
N GLU A 49 18.28 -4.68 29.00
CA GLU A 49 17.80 -5.83 29.78
C GLU A 49 18.76 -7.02 29.75
N LEU A 50 19.39 -7.25 28.59
CA LEU A 50 20.35 -8.33 28.40
C LEU A 50 21.79 -7.92 28.73
N ASP A 51 21.99 -6.76 29.36
CA ASP A 51 23.29 -6.18 29.74
C ASP A 51 24.35 -6.27 28.62
N MET A 52 23.98 -5.80 27.42
CA MET A 52 24.83 -5.87 26.24
C MET A 52 24.85 -4.56 25.44
N CYS A 53 25.88 -4.41 24.62
CA CYS A 53 25.97 -3.28 23.69
C CYS A 53 24.90 -3.40 22.58
N PRO A 54 24.14 -2.33 22.25
CA PRO A 54 23.15 -2.34 21.16
C PRO A 54 23.72 -2.78 19.81
N SER A 55 25.00 -2.49 19.54
CA SER A 55 25.67 -2.92 18.30
C SER A 55 25.93 -4.43 18.24
N THR A 56 26.13 -5.07 19.39
CA THR A 56 26.26 -6.53 19.51
C THR A 56 24.90 -7.18 19.30
N LEU A 57 23.86 -6.68 19.97
CA LEU A 57 22.49 -7.15 19.79
C LEU A 57 22.05 -7.06 18.33
N TRP A 58 22.31 -5.93 17.66
CA TRP A 58 21.99 -5.75 16.24
C TRP A 58 22.69 -6.79 15.35
N LYS A 59 23.95 -7.13 15.63
CA LYS A 59 24.68 -8.17 14.90
C LYS A 59 24.06 -9.55 15.15
N ILE A 60 23.66 -9.87 16.38
CA ILE A 60 23.00 -11.15 16.72
C ILE A 60 21.70 -11.27 15.94
N LEU A 61 20.81 -10.27 16.05
CA LEU A 61 19.52 -10.23 15.37
C LEU A 61 19.68 -10.44 13.85
N ARG A 62 20.60 -9.72 13.20
CA ARG A 62 20.70 -9.71 11.74
C ARG A 62 21.58 -10.82 11.14
N LYS A 63 22.65 -11.22 11.81
CA LYS A 63 23.66 -12.15 11.26
C LYS A 63 23.61 -13.56 11.86
N ASP A 64 23.14 -13.74 13.09
CA ASP A 64 23.00 -15.08 13.67
C ASP A 64 21.55 -15.57 13.54
N LEU A 65 20.57 -14.74 13.94
CA LEU A 65 19.15 -15.10 13.89
C LEU A 65 18.48 -14.80 12.53
N GLY A 66 19.15 -14.05 11.65
CA GLY A 66 18.61 -13.71 10.32
C GLY A 66 17.37 -12.81 10.33
N LEU A 67 17.04 -12.19 11.48
CA LEU A 67 15.87 -11.35 11.66
C LEU A 67 16.00 -10.02 10.93
N ARG A 68 14.87 -9.52 10.46
CA ARG A 68 14.76 -8.23 9.78
C ARG A 68 13.83 -7.31 10.55
N ALA A 69 14.20 -6.03 10.63
CA ALA A 69 13.29 -5.02 11.14
C ALA A 69 12.20 -4.77 10.09
N TYR A 70 10.96 -5.09 10.44
CA TYR A 70 9.79 -4.77 9.64
C TYR A 70 9.19 -3.46 10.11
N LYS A 71 8.79 -2.63 9.16
CA LYS A 71 8.02 -1.42 9.45
C LYS A 71 6.57 -1.83 9.65
N ILE A 72 5.99 -1.44 10.79
CA ILE A 72 4.55 -1.62 11.03
C ILE A 72 3.79 -0.92 9.90
N GLN A 73 2.93 -1.69 9.23
CA GLN A 73 1.99 -1.15 8.27
C GLN A 73 0.72 -0.81 9.03
N LEU A 74 0.42 0.49 9.13
CA LEU A 74 -0.89 0.93 9.60
C LEU A 74 -1.88 0.63 8.48
N VAL A 75 -2.73 -0.37 8.72
CA VAL A 75 -3.84 -0.76 7.84
C VAL A 75 -5.15 -0.43 8.54
N GLN A 76 -6.22 -0.25 7.78
CA GLN A 76 -7.55 -0.12 8.36
C GLN A 76 -7.89 -1.38 9.17
N GLU A 77 -8.45 -1.18 10.35
CA GLU A 77 -8.92 -2.28 11.19
C GLU A 77 -10.10 -2.98 10.51
N LEU A 78 -9.93 -4.25 10.19
CA LEU A 78 -11.01 -5.08 9.65
C LEU A 78 -11.87 -5.58 10.79
N LYS A 79 -13.18 -5.35 10.71
CA LYS A 79 -14.14 -5.91 11.65
C LYS A 79 -14.44 -7.37 11.27
N PRO A 80 -14.89 -8.23 12.20
CA PRO A 80 -15.27 -9.62 11.92
C PRO A 80 -16.22 -9.78 10.72
N ARG A 81 -17.15 -8.83 10.54
CA ARG A 81 -18.07 -8.79 9.41
C ARG A 81 -17.36 -8.57 8.06
N ASP A 82 -16.29 -7.79 8.04
CA ASP A 82 -15.53 -7.47 6.83
C ASP A 82 -14.79 -8.71 6.31
N HIS A 83 -14.29 -9.56 7.21
CA HIS A 83 -13.67 -10.83 6.81
C HIS A 83 -14.64 -11.72 6.04
N LEU A 84 -15.88 -11.83 6.52
CA LEU A 84 -16.91 -12.62 5.84
C LEU A 84 -17.30 -12.01 4.49
N ALA A 85 -17.49 -10.69 4.44
CA ALA A 85 -17.81 -9.99 3.20
C ALA A 85 -16.71 -10.15 2.14
N ARG A 86 -15.44 -9.97 2.54
CA ARG A 86 -14.28 -10.14 1.67
C ARG A 86 -14.13 -11.58 1.17
N ARG A 87 -14.37 -12.58 2.03
CA ARG A 87 -14.33 -13.99 1.63
C ARG A 87 -15.42 -14.30 0.60
N ARG A 88 -16.66 -13.88 0.86
CA ARG A 88 -17.78 -14.06 -0.08
C ARG A 88 -17.50 -13.42 -1.44
N PHE A 89 -16.96 -12.21 -1.44
CA PHE A 89 -16.53 -11.54 -2.67
C PHE A 89 -15.44 -12.34 -3.40
N GLY A 90 -14.43 -12.82 -2.68
CA GLY A 90 -13.35 -13.64 -3.24
C GLY A 90 -13.85 -14.95 -3.86
N GLU A 91 -14.73 -15.67 -3.16
CA GLU A 91 -15.37 -16.90 -3.66
C GLU A 91 -16.24 -16.62 -4.90
N TRP A 92 -17.03 -15.54 -4.87
CA TRP A 92 -17.82 -15.11 -6.03
C TRP A 92 -16.94 -14.80 -7.24
N ALA A 93 -15.86 -14.03 -7.06
CA ALA A 93 -14.96 -13.66 -8.14
C ALA A 93 -14.24 -14.89 -8.71
N GLN A 94 -13.81 -15.82 -7.85
CA GLN A 94 -13.21 -17.08 -8.29
C GLN A 94 -14.17 -17.92 -9.13
N ASN A 95 -15.44 -18.05 -8.71
CA ASN A 95 -16.43 -18.78 -9.50
C ASN A 95 -16.68 -18.12 -10.86
N LYS A 96 -16.76 -16.78 -10.92
CA LYS A 96 -16.90 -16.06 -12.18
C LYS A 96 -15.71 -16.28 -13.13
N ILE A 97 -14.50 -16.29 -12.60
CA ILE A 97 -13.28 -16.55 -13.38
C ILE A 97 -13.20 -18.02 -13.81
N ALA A 98 -13.73 -18.96 -13.00
CA ALA A 98 -13.79 -20.37 -13.36
C ALA A 98 -14.77 -20.63 -14.51
N ASP A 99 -15.92 -19.94 -14.52
CA ASP A 99 -16.91 -20.02 -15.59
C ASP A 99 -16.43 -19.32 -16.88
N ASP A 100 -15.74 -18.19 -16.74
CA ASP A 100 -15.19 -17.39 -17.84
C ASP A 100 -13.78 -16.89 -17.45
N PRO A 101 -12.70 -17.49 -17.99
CA PRO A 101 -11.32 -17.08 -17.70
C PRO A 101 -11.04 -15.60 -18.02
N ASP A 102 -11.78 -15.02 -18.96
CA ASP A 102 -11.65 -13.64 -19.39
C ASP A 102 -12.61 -12.68 -18.66
N PHE A 103 -13.34 -13.14 -17.64
CA PHE A 103 -14.29 -12.33 -16.87
C PHE A 103 -13.69 -11.03 -16.34
N HIS A 104 -12.42 -11.06 -15.91
CA HIS A 104 -11.70 -9.89 -15.40
C HIS A 104 -11.61 -8.75 -16.43
N LYS A 105 -11.63 -9.06 -17.74
CA LYS A 105 -11.63 -8.06 -18.83
C LYS A 105 -12.96 -7.33 -18.95
N ARG A 106 -14.02 -7.94 -18.42
CA ARG A 106 -15.39 -7.41 -18.44
C ARG A 106 -15.71 -6.57 -17.21
N ILE A 107 -14.77 -6.37 -16.27
CA ILE A 107 -14.98 -5.51 -15.11
C ILE A 107 -14.47 -4.10 -15.42
N LEU A 108 -15.35 -3.11 -15.26
CA LEU A 108 -15.01 -1.70 -15.25
C LEU A 108 -14.83 -1.24 -13.80
N PHE A 109 -13.58 -0.97 -13.44
CA PHE A 109 -13.21 -0.42 -12.14
C PHE A 109 -13.31 1.09 -12.19
N SER A 110 -13.91 1.70 -11.17
CA SER A 110 -14.00 3.16 -11.04
C SER A 110 -13.58 3.62 -9.65
N ASP A 111 -12.97 4.80 -9.58
CA ASP A 111 -12.55 5.40 -8.31
C ASP A 111 -12.37 6.92 -8.45
N GLU A 112 -12.36 7.60 -7.31
CA GLU A 112 -11.98 9.01 -7.19
C GLU A 112 -10.57 9.18 -6.61
N ALA A 113 -9.78 10.02 -7.28
CA ALA A 113 -8.48 10.44 -6.77
C ALA A 113 -8.48 11.93 -6.40
N HIS A 114 -7.87 12.25 -5.26
CA HIS A 114 -7.60 13.63 -4.85
C HIS A 114 -6.16 14.02 -5.21
N PHE A 115 -6.02 15.08 -6.01
CA PHE A 115 -4.74 15.71 -6.33
C PHE A 115 -4.63 17.04 -5.60
N TRP A 116 -3.62 17.18 -4.74
CA TRP A 116 -3.37 18.40 -3.98
C TRP A 116 -2.49 19.35 -4.81
N LEU A 117 -2.95 20.59 -5.02
CA LEU A 117 -2.28 21.55 -5.90
C LEU A 117 -1.07 22.24 -5.26
N ASN A 118 -0.86 22.04 -3.97
CA ASN A 118 0.24 22.63 -3.20
C ASN A 118 1.56 21.82 -3.23
N GLY A 119 1.64 20.75 -4.04
CA GLY A 119 2.85 19.92 -4.11
C GLY A 119 3.11 19.14 -2.82
N TYR A 120 2.11 18.37 -2.36
CA TYR A 120 2.15 17.58 -1.11
C TYR A 120 3.54 16.99 -0.80
N VAL A 121 4.19 17.54 0.23
CA VAL A 121 5.48 17.07 0.74
C VAL A 121 5.24 15.74 1.45
N ASN A 122 5.55 14.64 0.76
CA ASN A 122 5.56 13.34 1.39
C ASN A 122 6.70 13.30 2.42
N LYS A 123 6.36 13.43 3.71
CA LYS A 123 7.31 13.38 4.84
C LYS A 123 8.24 12.16 4.82
N GLN A 124 7.86 11.06 4.16
CA GLN A 124 8.71 9.87 4.03
C GLN A 124 9.76 9.98 2.91
N LYS A 125 9.54 10.84 1.90
CA LYS A 125 10.42 11.04 0.75
C LYS A 125 11.23 12.34 0.81
N CYS A 126 10.78 13.36 1.54
CA CYS A 126 11.56 14.56 1.76
C CYS A 126 12.67 14.29 2.79
N ARG A 127 13.86 13.95 2.30
CA ARG A 127 15.09 13.86 3.08
C ARG A 127 15.94 15.08 2.78
N ILE A 128 16.31 15.81 3.82
CA ILE A 128 17.27 16.90 3.75
C ILE A 128 18.58 16.34 4.25
N TRP A 129 19.63 16.39 3.43
CA TRP A 129 20.98 16.07 3.85
C TRP A 129 21.65 17.37 4.26
N SER A 130 22.14 17.45 5.49
CA SER A 130 22.84 18.61 6.01
C SER A 130 23.85 18.14 7.07
N ASP A 131 24.98 18.84 7.16
CA ASP A 131 26.03 18.55 8.14
C ASP A 131 25.61 18.93 9.57
N ASP A 132 24.63 19.83 9.73
CA ASP A 132 24.02 20.25 10.99
C ASP A 132 22.48 20.22 10.90
N ASN A 133 21.76 20.25 12.03
CA ASN A 133 20.29 20.26 12.03
C ASN A 133 19.75 21.55 11.39
N PRO A 134 19.10 21.48 10.20
CA PRO A 134 18.79 22.67 9.44
C PRO A 134 17.52 23.39 9.93
N GLN A 135 16.82 22.87 10.96
CA GLN A 135 15.60 23.47 11.54
C GLN A 135 14.56 23.88 10.48
N VAL A 136 14.42 23.05 9.44
CA VAL A 136 13.52 23.35 8.31
C VAL A 136 12.10 22.98 8.68
N TYR A 137 11.21 23.97 8.62
CA TYR A 137 9.77 23.79 8.72
C TYR A 137 9.14 24.02 7.36
N VAL A 138 8.24 23.13 6.94
CA VAL A 138 7.40 23.34 5.77
C VAL A 138 6.00 23.67 6.27
N GLU A 139 5.61 24.93 6.14
CA GLU A 139 4.26 25.37 6.43
C GLU A 139 3.33 24.88 5.32
N THR A 140 2.27 24.17 5.71
CA THR A 140 1.24 23.70 4.78
C THR A 140 -0.09 24.33 5.20
N PRO A 141 -0.87 24.91 4.28
CA PRO A 141 -2.18 25.47 4.62
C PRO A 141 -3.09 24.40 5.23
N LEU A 142 -3.93 24.81 6.19
CA LEU A 142 -4.88 23.92 6.89
C LEU A 142 -5.87 23.23 5.94
N HIS A 143 -6.25 23.93 4.86
CA HIS A 143 -7.14 23.45 3.81
C HIS A 143 -6.50 23.70 2.45
N PRO A 144 -5.55 22.85 2.01
CA PRO A 144 -4.97 23.00 0.69
C PRO A 144 -6.02 22.75 -0.39
N GLU A 145 -5.93 23.49 -1.48
CA GLU A 145 -6.77 23.23 -2.64
C GLU A 145 -6.51 21.83 -3.19
N LYS A 146 -7.59 21.08 -3.37
CA LYS A 146 -7.57 19.74 -3.96
C LYS A 146 -8.48 19.70 -5.19
N LEU A 147 -8.04 18.94 -6.17
CA LEU A 147 -8.81 18.57 -7.35
C LEU A 147 -9.27 17.12 -7.16
N THR A 148 -10.58 16.88 -7.24
CA THR A 148 -11.11 15.51 -7.26
C THR A 148 -11.37 15.11 -8.68
N VAL A 149 -10.82 13.96 -9.07
CA VAL A 149 -10.96 13.40 -10.41
C VAL A 149 -11.59 12.03 -10.29
N TRP A 150 -12.64 11.77 -11.06
CA TRP A 150 -13.18 10.44 -11.26
C TRP A 150 -12.64 9.84 -12.56
N CYS A 151 -12.33 8.55 -12.53
CA CYS A 151 -11.93 7.81 -13.71
C CYS A 151 -12.39 6.36 -13.60
N ALA A 152 -12.67 5.75 -14.74
CA ALA A 152 -12.88 4.31 -14.83
C ALA A 152 -11.93 3.65 -15.83
N LEU A 153 -11.63 2.38 -15.60
CA LEU A 153 -10.72 1.58 -16.41
C LEU A 153 -11.24 0.14 -16.57
N TRP A 154 -11.00 -0.43 -17.73
CA TRP A 154 -11.29 -1.83 -18.05
C TRP A 154 -10.22 -2.37 -19.02
N ALA A 155 -10.38 -3.60 -19.53
CA ALA A 155 -9.42 -4.16 -20.48
C ALA A 155 -9.35 -3.42 -21.84
N GLY A 156 -10.43 -2.77 -22.27
CA GLY A 156 -10.48 -2.02 -23.53
C GLY A 156 -10.01 -0.56 -23.48
N GLY A 157 -9.50 -0.05 -22.35
CA GLY A 157 -9.14 1.37 -22.18
C GLY A 157 -9.66 2.05 -20.91
N ILE A 158 -9.70 3.39 -20.97
CA ILE A 158 -9.97 4.29 -19.86
C ILE A 158 -11.15 5.19 -20.22
N ILE A 159 -12.09 5.38 -19.29
CA ILE A 159 -13.17 6.36 -19.38
C ILE A 159 -12.95 7.46 -18.34
N GLY A 160 -12.86 8.70 -18.80
CA GLY A 160 -12.41 9.81 -17.96
C GLY A 160 -11.30 10.62 -18.64
N PRO A 161 -10.64 11.52 -17.91
CA PRO A 161 -10.95 11.93 -16.53
C PRO A 161 -12.19 12.85 -16.45
N TYR A 162 -12.98 12.73 -15.39
CA TYR A 162 -14.01 13.71 -15.03
C TYR A 162 -13.53 14.56 -13.86
N PHE A 163 -13.53 15.89 -14.04
CA PHE A 163 -13.09 16.84 -13.02
C PHE A 163 -14.31 17.43 -12.30
N PHE A 164 -14.39 17.24 -10.98
CA PHE A 164 -15.46 17.84 -10.19
C PHE A 164 -15.21 19.34 -10.00
N LYS A 165 -15.88 20.15 -10.82
CA LYS A 165 -15.84 21.62 -10.77
C LYS A 165 -17.26 22.21 -10.78
N ASN A 166 -17.42 23.42 -10.23
CA ASN A 166 -18.64 24.20 -10.39
C ASN A 166 -18.62 25.02 -11.71
N ASP A 167 -19.70 25.73 -12.01
CA ASP A 167 -19.84 26.56 -13.22
C ASP A 167 -18.78 27.68 -13.31
N ALA A 168 -18.24 28.11 -12.17
CA ALA A 168 -17.14 29.07 -12.09
C ALA A 168 -15.75 28.42 -12.27
N GLY A 169 -15.67 27.12 -12.54
CA GLY A 169 -14.43 26.37 -12.74
C GLY A 169 -13.66 26.01 -11.45
N GLN A 170 -14.26 26.23 -10.28
CA GLN A 170 -13.65 25.95 -8.98
C GLN A 170 -13.84 24.49 -8.56
N ASN A 171 -12.85 23.90 -7.90
CA ASN A 171 -12.89 22.51 -7.45
C ASN A 171 -13.97 22.31 -6.38
N VAL A 172 -14.76 21.24 -6.51
CA VAL A 172 -15.81 20.92 -5.55
C VAL A 172 -15.64 19.52 -4.96
N THR A 173 -16.21 19.32 -3.78
CA THR A 173 -16.24 18.01 -3.12
C THR A 173 -17.33 17.14 -3.74
N VAL A 174 -17.05 15.86 -3.92
CA VAL A 174 -18.03 14.88 -4.41
C VAL A 174 -19.10 14.64 -3.34
N ASN A 175 -20.35 14.70 -3.75
CA ASN A 175 -21.50 14.29 -2.95
C ASN A 175 -22.42 13.45 -3.83
N GLY A 176 -23.49 12.90 -3.24
CA GLY A 176 -24.41 12.03 -3.98
C GLY A 176 -25.01 12.66 -5.23
N ASP A 177 -25.40 13.94 -5.18
CA ASP A 177 -25.99 14.63 -6.33
C ASP A 177 -24.97 14.84 -7.46
N ARG A 178 -23.78 15.36 -7.14
CA ARG A 178 -22.70 15.57 -8.11
C ARG A 178 -22.21 14.26 -8.71
N TYR A 179 -22.18 13.19 -7.92
CA TYR A 179 -21.82 11.87 -8.40
C TYR A 179 -22.85 11.35 -9.40
N ARG A 180 -24.15 11.49 -9.11
CA ARG A 180 -25.22 11.11 -10.05
C ARG A 180 -25.21 11.95 -11.32
N VAL A 181 -24.98 13.27 -11.22
CA VAL A 181 -24.80 14.15 -12.39
C VAL A 181 -23.61 13.70 -13.24
N MET A 182 -22.48 13.34 -12.62
CA MET A 182 -21.34 12.78 -13.34
C MET A 182 -21.72 11.46 -14.05
N ILE A 183 -22.49 10.58 -13.40
CA ILE A 183 -22.97 9.34 -14.02
C ILE A 183 -23.82 9.65 -15.25
N THR A 184 -24.84 10.49 -15.12
CA THR A 184 -25.80 10.78 -16.21
C THR A 184 -25.15 11.56 -17.34
N ASP A 185 -24.47 12.65 -17.01
CA ASP A 185 -24.10 13.70 -17.98
C ASP A 185 -22.71 13.46 -18.58
N PHE A 186 -21.93 12.54 -18.01
CA PHE A 186 -20.62 12.18 -18.51
C PHE A 186 -20.47 10.68 -18.73
N PHE A 187 -20.53 9.88 -17.67
CA PHE A 187 -20.12 8.49 -17.73
C PHE A 187 -20.98 7.66 -18.68
N VAL A 188 -22.31 7.70 -18.54
CA VAL A 188 -23.23 6.92 -19.40
C VAL A 188 -23.07 7.32 -20.88
N HIS A 189 -22.83 8.59 -21.17
CA HIS A 189 -22.57 9.04 -22.55
C HIS A 189 -21.27 8.50 -23.13
N GLN A 190 -20.22 8.36 -22.32
CA GLN A 190 -18.94 7.74 -22.73
C GLN A 190 -19.07 6.23 -22.97
N LEU A 191 -20.10 5.57 -22.40
CA LEU A 191 -20.34 4.15 -22.63
C LEU A 191 -20.95 3.86 -24.00
N ASN A 192 -21.63 4.83 -24.63
CA ASN A 192 -22.29 4.64 -25.92
C ASN A 192 -21.32 4.29 -27.07
N SER A 193 -20.02 4.55 -26.92
CA SER A 193 -18.98 4.16 -27.88
C SER A 193 -18.48 2.73 -27.69
N HIS A 194 -19.03 1.98 -26.73
CA HIS A 194 -18.54 0.66 -26.33
C HIS A 194 -19.69 -0.34 -26.15
N ASP A 195 -19.39 -1.63 -26.31
CA ASP A 195 -20.37 -2.68 -26.06
C ASP A 195 -20.50 -2.94 -24.54
N VAL A 196 -21.34 -2.14 -23.90
CA VAL A 196 -21.54 -2.13 -22.45
C VAL A 196 -22.45 -3.24 -21.93
N GLN A 197 -23.09 -4.01 -22.80
CA GLN A 197 -24.12 -4.96 -22.39
C GLN A 197 -23.57 -6.16 -21.61
N GLU A 198 -22.26 -6.40 -21.66
CA GLU A 198 -21.61 -7.51 -20.95
C GLU A 198 -20.77 -7.09 -19.73
N LEU A 199 -20.60 -5.78 -19.50
CA LEU A 199 -19.66 -5.27 -18.51
C LEU A 199 -20.21 -5.24 -17.07
N TRP A 200 -19.33 -5.44 -16.10
CA TRP A 200 -19.63 -5.32 -14.68
C TRP A 200 -19.07 -4.01 -14.17
N PHE A 201 -19.93 -3.19 -13.54
CA PHE A 201 -19.51 -1.94 -12.93
C PHE A 201 -19.07 -2.18 -11.50
N GLN A 202 -17.84 -1.83 -11.18
CA GLN A 202 -17.30 -1.90 -9.82
C GLN A 202 -17.00 -0.50 -9.30
N GLN A 203 -17.48 -0.23 -8.08
CA GLN A 203 -17.21 0.99 -7.33
C GLN A 203 -17.00 0.67 -5.85
N ASP A 204 -16.46 1.62 -5.09
CA ASP A 204 -16.26 1.42 -3.66
C ASP A 204 -17.58 1.56 -2.84
N GLY A 205 -17.49 1.26 -1.54
CA GLY A 205 -18.63 1.30 -0.63
C GLY A 205 -19.00 2.69 -0.09
N ALA A 206 -18.56 3.79 -0.72
CA ALA A 206 -18.85 5.13 -0.22
C ALA A 206 -20.37 5.39 -0.14
N THR A 207 -20.77 6.26 0.80
CA THR A 207 -22.20 6.53 1.05
C THR A 207 -22.92 7.09 -0.17
N CYS A 208 -22.25 7.90 -1.00
CA CYS A 208 -22.82 8.41 -2.24
C CYS A 208 -23.00 7.32 -3.31
N HIS A 209 -22.16 6.28 -3.30
CA HIS A 209 -22.16 5.20 -4.29
C HIS A 209 -23.23 4.15 -3.98
N THR A 210 -23.39 3.86 -2.69
CA THR A 210 -24.35 2.88 -2.17
C THR A 210 -25.76 3.46 -1.92
N ALA A 211 -25.93 4.78 -2.06
CA ALA A 211 -27.24 5.42 -1.96
C ALA A 211 -28.21 4.83 -2.98
N ARG A 212 -29.45 4.57 -2.54
CA ARG A 212 -30.49 3.93 -3.39
C ARG A 212 -30.66 4.63 -4.74
N ALA A 213 -30.73 5.97 -4.75
CA ALA A 213 -30.86 6.74 -5.99
C ALA A 213 -29.68 6.53 -6.96
N THR A 214 -28.47 6.33 -6.43
CA THR A 214 -27.27 6.08 -7.24
C THR A 214 -27.27 4.66 -7.79
N ILE A 215 -27.63 3.67 -6.96
CA ILE A 215 -27.73 2.27 -7.39
C ILE A 215 -28.85 2.08 -8.41
N ASP A 216 -30.01 2.71 -8.20
CA ASP A 216 -31.14 2.64 -9.13
C ASP A 216 -30.76 3.23 -10.50
N LEU A 217 -30.04 4.36 -10.50
CA LEU A 217 -29.48 4.95 -11.73
C LEU A 217 -28.52 3.99 -12.45
N LEU A 218 -27.56 3.40 -11.74
CA LEU A 218 -26.61 2.46 -12.34
C LEU A 218 -27.29 1.19 -12.86
N LYS A 219 -28.38 0.75 -12.24
CA LYS A 219 -29.17 -0.40 -12.70
C LYS A 219 -29.85 -0.16 -14.04
N GLU A 220 -30.14 1.09 -14.41
CA GLU A 220 -30.68 1.40 -15.74
C GLU A 220 -29.69 1.03 -16.85
N THR A 221 -28.38 1.13 -16.58
CA THR A 221 -27.31 0.80 -17.54
C THR A 221 -26.75 -0.61 -17.36
N PHE A 222 -26.47 -1.02 -16.13
CA PHE A 222 -25.77 -2.28 -15.82
C PHE A 222 -26.69 -3.40 -15.32
N GLY A 223 -27.94 -3.10 -14.98
CA GLY A 223 -28.86 -4.06 -14.37
C GLY A 223 -28.27 -4.64 -13.09
N ASN A 224 -28.22 -5.97 -12.99
CA ASN A 224 -27.67 -6.67 -11.82
C ASN A 224 -26.13 -6.82 -11.85
N ARG A 225 -25.44 -6.20 -12.81
CA ARG A 225 -23.97 -6.29 -12.99
C ARG A 225 -23.23 -5.17 -12.25
N ILE A 226 -23.55 -4.98 -10.98
CA ILE A 226 -22.92 -3.96 -10.12
C ILE A 226 -22.24 -4.68 -8.95
N VAL A 227 -20.99 -4.32 -8.70
CA VAL A 227 -20.10 -4.89 -7.67
C VAL A 227 -19.73 -3.83 -6.65
#